data_AF-A0AAV2PKR8-F1
#
_entry.id   AF-A0AAV2PKR8-F1
#
_cell.length_a   1.000
_cell.length_b   1.000
_cell.length_c   1.000
_cell.angle_alpha   90.00
_cell.angle_beta   90.00
_cell.angle_gamma   90.00
#
_symmetry.space_group_name_H-M   'P 1'
#
loop_
_entity.id
_entity.type
_entity.pdbx_description
1 polymer ?
#
loop_
_entity_poly.entity_id
_entity_poly.type
_entity_poly.pdbx_seq_one_letter_code
_entity_poly.pdbx_strand_id
1 'polypeptide(L)'
;SKVLSVLFSKNPHTVRLEGTPHLVELCTDEKIRDVVMEVATDNLKHLLLEKPPEAIASHYLGRPTMPSEWTESAVKACLYLYLAILPLNQALIQELAQVYVKTVNEAKRAILRLLEEPICNMGMDSPELLTLVETCPKGGETLITRIIHILTEKAPPSEALVSRVRELYNRRVSDVRFLIPVLTGLSKKEVIAVLPKLIKLNPYVVKEVFNRLWGVTLDTGSSPLTPVDLLVALHLIDNEKCDVKTVIKATGLCFAERNIYTGEVLAVVLQQLMEQPQLPTLFMRTVIQTLAHYPKLLGFVMNILTRLIAKQVWKQRKVWEGFIKCCQRAVSSSTGGAVAQLLLQLPPPQLADVFTTAPDLHSELLKYLDTFTETQRAAIPTSILEVIETKGESITASDETSIPTEK
;
A
#
# COMPACT_ATOMS: atom_id res chain seq x y z
N SER A 1 48.29 -7.51 -13.45
CA SER A 1 47.84 -8.05 -12.15
C SER A 1 48.25 -7.17 -10.95
N LYS A 2 49.51 -7.12 -10.51
CA LYS A 2 49.95 -6.32 -9.32
C LYS A 2 49.62 -4.81 -9.38
N VAL A 3 49.78 -4.18 -10.55
CA VAL A 3 49.52 -2.73 -10.71
C VAL A 3 48.04 -2.39 -10.59
N LEU A 4 47.15 -3.24 -11.11
CA LEU A 4 45.69 -3.07 -10.98
C LEU A 4 45.23 -3.22 -9.53
N SER A 5 45.77 -4.20 -8.80
CA SER A 5 45.50 -4.38 -7.37
C SER A 5 45.93 -3.16 -6.54
N VAL A 6 47.07 -2.53 -6.91
CA VAL A 6 47.62 -1.34 -6.23
C VAL A 6 46.81 -0.07 -6.55
N LEU A 7 46.38 0.13 -7.79
CA LEU A 7 45.66 1.35 -8.21
C LEU A 7 44.31 1.52 -7.49
N PHE A 8 43.57 0.44 -7.24
CA PHE A 8 42.26 0.52 -6.56
C PHE A 8 42.34 0.65 -5.03
N SER A 9 43.54 0.83 -4.46
CA SER A 9 43.78 0.71 -3.01
C SER A 9 44.39 1.94 -2.33
N LYS A 10 45.04 2.86 -3.06
CA LYS A 10 45.62 4.09 -2.48
C LYS A 10 44.78 5.34 -2.79
N ASN A 11 44.38 6.02 -1.72
CA ASN A 11 43.49 7.19 -1.65
C ASN A 11 42.08 6.96 -2.24
N PRO A 12 41.15 6.45 -1.40
CA PRO A 12 40.15 5.50 -1.83
C PRO A 12 39.23 6.05 -2.94
N HIS A 13 38.55 7.19 -2.81
CA HIS A 13 37.50 7.52 -3.77
C HIS A 13 37.98 8.03 -5.13
N THR A 14 38.94 8.95 -5.17
CA THR A 14 39.29 9.70 -6.39
C THR A 14 40.07 8.87 -7.39
N VAL A 15 41.08 8.12 -6.95
CA VAL A 15 41.88 7.24 -7.83
C VAL A 15 41.02 6.10 -8.40
N ARG A 16 39.99 5.67 -7.66
CA ARG A 16 39.04 4.64 -8.12
C ARG A 16 38.00 5.18 -9.11
N LEU A 17 37.50 6.40 -8.91
CA LEU A 17 36.62 7.07 -9.86
C LEU A 17 37.31 7.25 -11.22
N GLU A 18 38.58 7.67 -11.19
CA GLU A 18 39.40 7.89 -12.38
C GLU A 18 39.92 6.58 -13.00
N GLY A 19 40.19 5.55 -12.19
CA GLY A 19 40.75 4.27 -12.63
C GLY A 19 39.73 3.28 -13.19
N THR A 20 38.45 3.40 -12.81
CA THR A 20 37.38 2.49 -13.29
C THR A 20 37.15 2.61 -14.80
N PRO A 21 37.06 3.80 -15.41
CA PRO A 21 36.95 3.96 -16.87
C PRO A 21 38.12 3.32 -17.64
N HIS A 22 39.34 3.50 -17.15
CA HIS A 22 40.54 2.92 -17.77
C HIS A 22 40.57 1.39 -17.63
N LEU A 23 40.07 0.84 -16.52
CA LEU A 23 39.93 -0.60 -16.35
C LEU A 23 38.89 -1.19 -17.31
N VAL A 24 37.78 -0.48 -17.51
CA VAL A 24 36.76 -0.84 -18.49
C VAL A 24 37.36 -0.84 -19.91
N GLU A 25 38.13 0.18 -20.26
CA GLU A 25 38.85 0.26 -21.54
C GLU A 25 39.83 -0.90 -21.72
N LEU A 26 40.62 -1.24 -20.70
CA LEU A 26 41.57 -2.37 -20.75
C LEU A 26 40.87 -3.73 -20.86
N CYS A 27 39.65 -3.87 -20.33
CA CYS A 27 38.85 -5.09 -20.44
C CYS A 27 38.19 -5.28 -21.82
N THR A 28 38.45 -4.40 -22.79
CA THR A 28 38.11 -4.64 -24.21
C THR A 28 38.95 -5.76 -24.82
N ASP A 29 40.19 -5.95 -24.36
CA ASP A 29 41.02 -7.10 -24.72
C ASP A 29 40.59 -8.33 -23.91
N GLU A 30 40.20 -9.40 -24.61
CA GLU A 30 39.71 -10.64 -23.99
C GLU A 30 40.72 -11.28 -23.04
N LYS A 31 42.02 -11.26 -23.37
CA LYS A 31 43.05 -11.87 -22.52
C LYS A 31 43.23 -11.08 -21.23
N ILE A 32 43.15 -9.76 -21.31
CA ILE A 32 43.25 -8.89 -20.13
C ILE A 32 42.00 -9.06 -19.28
N ARG A 33 40.82 -9.12 -19.90
CA ARG A 33 39.54 -9.35 -19.23
C ARG A 33 39.55 -10.66 -18.44
N ASP A 34 40.00 -11.76 -19.01
CA ASP A 34 40.05 -13.06 -18.32
C ASP A 34 40.95 -13.02 -17.09
N VAL A 35 42.14 -12.43 -17.21
CA VAL A 35 43.07 -12.27 -16.07
C VAL A 35 42.49 -11.34 -15.00
N VAL A 36 41.81 -10.27 -15.40
CA VAL A 36 41.16 -9.34 -14.46
C VAL A 36 40.00 -10.03 -13.75
N MET A 37 39.22 -10.83 -14.45
CA MET A 37 38.13 -11.63 -13.88
C MET A 37 38.63 -12.64 -12.87
N GLU A 38 39.69 -13.40 -13.20
CA GLU A 38 40.31 -14.36 -12.28
C GLU A 38 40.73 -13.66 -10.97
N VAL A 39 41.44 -12.54 -11.08
CA VAL A 39 41.87 -11.73 -9.93
C VAL A 39 40.66 -11.18 -9.14
N ALA A 40 39.60 -10.75 -9.82
CA ALA A 40 38.40 -10.24 -9.16
C ALA A 40 37.67 -11.34 -8.38
N THR A 41 37.49 -12.50 -9.00
CA THR A 41 36.87 -13.68 -8.41
C THR A 41 37.66 -14.20 -7.21
N ASP A 42 38.99 -14.25 -7.29
CA ASP A 42 39.83 -14.64 -6.17
C ASP A 42 39.70 -13.67 -4.99
N ASN A 43 39.67 -12.37 -5.27
CA ASN A 43 39.43 -11.36 -4.24
C ASN A 43 38.03 -11.50 -3.61
N LEU A 44 37.01 -11.78 -4.41
CA LEU A 44 35.66 -12.04 -3.89
C LEU A 44 35.64 -13.25 -2.96
N LYS A 45 36.32 -14.34 -3.32
CA LYS A 45 36.38 -15.58 -2.53
C LYS A 45 37.05 -15.41 -1.17
N HIS A 46 37.87 -14.38 -0.96
CA HIS A 46 38.37 -14.04 0.37
C HIS A 46 37.25 -13.76 1.38
N LEU A 47 36.08 -13.29 0.93
CA LEU A 47 34.92 -13.07 1.80
C LEU A 47 34.30 -14.37 2.34
N LEU A 48 34.73 -15.54 1.86
CA LEU A 48 34.33 -16.83 2.43
C LEU A 48 35.12 -17.18 3.70
N LEU A 49 36.21 -16.47 3.98
CA LEU A 49 37.03 -16.69 5.16
C LEU A 49 36.42 -16.02 6.39
N GLU A 50 36.55 -16.66 7.56
CA GLU A 50 36.07 -16.09 8.82
C GLU A 50 36.76 -14.78 9.19
N LYS A 51 38.03 -14.63 8.79
CA LYS A 51 38.85 -13.44 9.05
C LYS A 51 39.49 -12.91 7.76
N PRO A 52 39.75 -11.59 7.68
CA PRO A 52 40.49 -10.97 6.60
C PRO A 52 41.86 -11.64 6.37
N PRO A 53 42.18 -12.10 5.14
CA PRO A 53 43.49 -12.67 4.86
C PRO A 53 44.59 -11.60 4.81
N GLU A 54 45.83 -11.97 5.10
CA GLU A 54 46.97 -11.04 5.02
C GLU A 54 47.15 -10.44 3.61
N ALA A 55 46.73 -11.17 2.57
CA ALA A 55 46.77 -10.73 1.18
C ALA A 55 46.04 -9.39 0.92
N ILE A 56 44.99 -9.07 1.70
CA ILE A 56 44.24 -7.81 1.54
C ILE A 56 44.83 -6.62 2.30
N ALA A 57 45.72 -6.87 3.26
CA ALA A 57 46.38 -5.89 4.10
C ALA A 57 47.88 -5.84 3.76
N SER A 58 48.27 -4.90 2.90
CA SER A 58 49.69 -4.67 2.62
C SER A 58 50.02 -3.18 2.58
N HIS A 59 51.25 -2.86 2.99
CA HIS A 59 51.81 -1.51 2.91
C HIS A 59 51.80 -0.96 1.47
N TYR A 60 51.96 -1.84 0.48
CA TYR A 60 51.87 -1.50 -0.94
C TYR A 60 50.45 -1.14 -1.39
N LEU A 61 49.43 -1.72 -0.73
CA LEU A 61 48.01 -1.47 -0.97
C LEU A 61 47.43 -0.31 -0.13
N GLY A 62 48.28 0.45 0.58
CA GLY A 62 47.82 1.57 1.41
C GLY A 62 47.00 1.15 2.65
N ARG A 63 47.04 -0.13 3.01
CA ARG A 63 46.39 -0.71 4.19
C ARG A 63 47.45 -1.38 5.07
N PRO A 64 48.23 -0.59 5.83
CA PRO A 64 49.38 -1.10 6.58
C PRO A 64 48.98 -1.91 7.82
N THR A 65 47.77 -1.74 8.34
CA THR A 65 47.26 -2.44 9.52
C THR A 65 46.29 -3.55 9.12
N MET A 66 46.54 -4.76 9.63
CA MET A 66 45.65 -5.90 9.48
C MET A 66 44.50 -5.78 10.48
N PRO A 67 43.24 -5.74 10.03
CA PRO A 67 42.13 -5.75 10.96
C PRO A 67 41.93 -7.17 11.51
N SER A 68 41.65 -7.29 12.81
CA SER A 68 41.38 -8.58 13.48
C SER A 68 40.05 -9.20 13.07
N GLU A 69 39.14 -8.38 12.52
CA GLU A 69 37.80 -8.75 12.07
C GLU A 69 37.50 -8.06 10.72
N TRP A 70 36.47 -8.53 10.02
CA TRP A 70 36.03 -7.88 8.79
C TRP A 70 35.52 -6.46 9.06
N THR A 71 36.19 -5.48 8.45
CA THR A 71 35.76 -4.08 8.43
C THR A 71 35.13 -3.73 7.10
N GLU A 72 34.26 -2.72 7.07
CA GLU A 72 33.63 -2.24 5.83
C GLU A 72 34.69 -1.90 4.75
N SER A 73 35.84 -1.35 5.13
CA SER A 73 36.94 -1.02 4.20
C SER A 73 37.65 -2.25 3.65
N ALA A 74 37.83 -3.30 4.46
CA ALA A 74 38.41 -4.58 4.04
C ALA A 74 37.48 -5.34 3.08
N VAL A 75 36.17 -5.36 3.37
CA VAL A 75 35.21 -5.98 2.46
C VAL A 75 35.14 -5.22 1.14
N LYS A 76 35.03 -3.89 1.20
CA LYS A 76 35.03 -3.00 0.02
C LYS A 76 36.23 -3.27 -0.89
N ALA A 77 37.41 -3.45 -0.31
CA ALA A 77 38.62 -3.78 -1.05
C ALA A 77 38.50 -5.07 -1.89
N CYS A 78 37.81 -6.08 -1.37
CA CYS A 78 37.58 -7.35 -2.06
C CYS A 78 36.53 -7.20 -3.18
N LEU A 79 35.59 -6.27 -3.03
CA LEU A 79 34.44 -6.12 -3.91
C LEU A 79 34.64 -5.12 -5.06
N TYR A 80 35.47 -4.09 -4.90
CA TYR A 80 35.50 -2.98 -5.87
C TYR A 80 35.78 -3.42 -7.30
N LEU A 81 36.86 -4.19 -7.50
CA LEU A 81 37.21 -4.68 -8.83
C LEU A 81 36.09 -5.55 -9.40
N TYR A 82 35.54 -6.44 -8.58
CA TYR A 82 34.47 -7.34 -8.96
C TYR A 82 33.22 -6.60 -9.41
N LEU A 83 32.78 -5.60 -8.63
CA LEU A 83 31.59 -4.81 -8.92
C LEU A 83 31.80 -3.86 -10.11
N ALA A 84 33.02 -3.39 -10.34
CA ALA A 84 33.35 -2.56 -11.51
C ALA A 84 33.24 -3.34 -12.83
N ILE A 85 33.64 -4.61 -12.85
CA ILE A 85 33.57 -5.46 -14.06
C ILE A 85 32.23 -6.17 -14.23
N LEU A 86 31.40 -6.21 -13.18
CA LEU A 86 30.12 -6.91 -13.20
C LEU A 86 29.18 -6.48 -14.34
N PRO A 87 29.05 -5.18 -14.70
CA PRO A 87 28.25 -4.79 -15.86
C PRO A 87 28.83 -5.25 -17.20
N LEU A 88 30.16 -5.43 -17.30
CA LEU A 88 30.85 -5.90 -18.50
C LEU A 88 30.70 -7.41 -18.68
N ASN A 89 30.71 -8.17 -17.58
CA ASN A 89 30.44 -9.60 -17.58
C ASN A 89 29.41 -9.96 -16.52
N GLN A 90 28.15 -9.99 -16.97
CA GLN A 90 26.99 -10.15 -16.10
C GLN A 90 26.90 -11.54 -15.46
N ALA A 91 27.54 -12.57 -16.03
CA ALA A 91 27.53 -13.93 -15.50
C ALA A 91 28.18 -14.02 -14.10
N LEU A 92 29.05 -13.05 -13.76
CA LEU A 92 29.64 -12.90 -12.44
C LEU A 92 28.58 -12.70 -11.33
N ILE A 93 27.35 -12.30 -11.64
CA ILE A 93 26.32 -12.14 -10.62
C ILE A 93 25.98 -13.48 -9.94
N GLN A 94 26.08 -14.61 -10.65
CA GLN A 94 25.79 -15.93 -10.11
C GLN A 94 26.80 -16.31 -9.01
N GLU A 95 28.09 -16.09 -9.27
CA GLU A 95 29.14 -16.34 -8.28
C GLU A 95 29.04 -15.39 -7.08
N LEU A 96 28.72 -14.12 -7.31
CA LEU A 96 28.46 -13.16 -6.23
C LEU A 96 27.34 -13.64 -5.31
N ALA A 97 26.25 -14.16 -5.88
CA ALA A 97 25.14 -14.69 -5.10
C ALA A 97 25.54 -15.93 -4.28
N GLN A 98 26.37 -16.81 -4.84
CA GLN A 98 26.89 -17.98 -4.12
C GLN A 98 27.84 -17.60 -2.97
N VAL A 99 28.66 -16.55 -3.15
CA VAL A 99 29.52 -16.03 -2.08
C VAL A 99 28.70 -15.30 -1.02
N TYR A 100 27.71 -14.51 -1.44
CA TYR A 100 26.82 -13.76 -0.57
C TYR A 100 26.14 -14.66 0.46
N VAL A 101 25.62 -15.83 0.06
CA VAL A 101 24.91 -16.70 1.00
C VAL A 101 25.83 -17.31 2.07
N LYS A 102 27.13 -17.45 1.77
CA LYS A 102 28.15 -18.06 2.64
C LYS A 102 28.98 -17.06 3.46
N THR A 103 28.94 -15.77 3.12
CA THR A 103 29.78 -14.76 3.79
C THR A 103 29.19 -14.25 5.11
N VAL A 104 30.04 -13.59 5.90
CA VAL A 104 29.70 -12.99 7.20
C VAL A 104 28.75 -11.78 7.06
N ASN A 105 28.05 -11.43 8.14
CA ASN A 105 27.04 -10.36 8.13
C ASN A 105 27.59 -8.99 7.69
N GLU A 106 28.82 -8.66 8.09
CA GLU A 106 29.43 -7.40 7.70
C GLU A 106 29.68 -7.33 6.18
N ALA A 107 30.10 -8.46 5.60
CA ALA A 107 30.26 -8.56 4.15
C ALA A 107 28.92 -8.51 3.41
N LYS A 108 27.88 -9.20 3.91
CA LYS A 108 26.52 -9.09 3.36
C LYS A 108 26.03 -7.65 3.32
N ARG A 109 26.22 -6.88 4.40
CA ARG A 109 25.82 -5.46 4.46
C ARG A 109 26.56 -4.61 3.43
N ALA A 110 27.88 -4.78 3.32
CA ALA A 110 28.68 -4.04 2.36
C ALA A 110 28.29 -4.38 0.91
N ILE A 111 28.05 -5.66 0.58
CA ILE A 111 27.55 -6.08 -0.73
C ILE A 111 26.23 -5.36 -1.05
N LEU A 112 25.24 -5.42 -0.17
CA LEU A 112 23.93 -4.80 -0.40
C LEU A 112 23.99 -3.27 -0.63
N ARG A 113 24.94 -2.59 0.02
CA ARG A 113 25.16 -1.14 -0.14
C ARG A 113 25.80 -0.78 -1.48
N LEU A 114 26.70 -1.62 -1.99
CA LEU A 114 27.51 -1.32 -3.18
C LEU A 114 26.89 -1.81 -4.49
N LEU A 115 25.76 -2.54 -4.43
CA LEU A 115 25.12 -3.13 -5.60
C LEU A 115 24.37 -2.15 -6.49
N GLU A 116 24.03 -0.95 -6.01
CA GLU A 116 23.13 -0.04 -6.72
C GLU A 116 23.64 0.34 -8.12
N GLU A 117 24.86 0.86 -8.21
CA GLU A 117 25.45 1.31 -9.47
C GLU A 117 25.67 0.15 -10.46
N PRO A 118 26.30 -0.98 -10.10
CA PRO A 118 26.48 -2.11 -11.02
C PRO A 118 25.16 -2.68 -11.55
N ILE A 119 24.15 -2.85 -10.69
CA ILE A 119 22.86 -3.41 -11.09
C ILE A 119 22.10 -2.44 -11.99
N CYS A 120 22.16 -1.13 -11.74
CA CYS A 120 21.59 -0.12 -12.65
C CYS A 120 22.21 -0.23 -14.04
N ASN A 121 23.54 -0.39 -14.13
CA ASN A 121 24.26 -0.48 -15.40
C ASN A 121 23.97 -1.78 -16.17
N MET A 122 23.59 -2.87 -15.48
CA MET A 122 23.16 -4.11 -16.13
C MET A 122 21.74 -4.00 -16.73
N GLY A 123 20.85 -3.27 -16.07
CA GLY A 123 19.47 -3.08 -16.50
C GLY A 123 18.56 -4.28 -16.18
N MET A 124 17.24 -4.03 -16.17
CA MET A 124 16.23 -5.00 -15.75
C MET A 124 16.01 -6.16 -16.72
N ASP A 125 16.41 -6.00 -17.98
CA ASP A 125 16.28 -7.01 -19.03
C ASP A 125 17.53 -7.90 -19.16
N SER A 126 18.50 -7.75 -18.23
CA SER A 126 19.66 -8.62 -18.13
C SER A 126 19.23 -10.09 -17.98
N PRO A 127 19.63 -10.99 -18.89
CA PRO A 127 19.28 -12.41 -18.80
C PRO A 127 19.88 -13.06 -17.55
N GLU A 128 21.05 -12.59 -17.10
CA GLU A 128 21.74 -13.11 -15.92
C GLU A 128 21.02 -12.70 -14.62
N LEU A 129 20.53 -11.46 -14.53
CA LEU A 129 19.71 -11.04 -13.39
C LEU A 129 18.37 -11.79 -13.36
N LEU A 130 17.72 -11.97 -14.50
CA LEU A 130 16.46 -12.72 -14.59
C LEU A 130 16.65 -14.20 -14.22
N THR A 131 17.76 -14.80 -14.63
CA THR A 131 18.15 -16.17 -14.25
C THR A 131 18.42 -16.24 -12.76
N LEU A 132 19.15 -15.29 -12.18
CA LEU A 132 19.43 -15.25 -10.75
C LEU A 132 18.15 -15.13 -9.89
N VAL A 133 17.17 -14.35 -10.33
CA VAL A 133 15.85 -14.26 -9.66
C VAL A 133 15.15 -15.62 -9.70
N GLU A 134 15.19 -16.32 -10.83
CA GLU A 134 14.56 -17.64 -11.00
C GLU A 134 15.25 -18.72 -10.14
N THR A 135 16.58 -18.76 -10.16
CA THR A 135 17.39 -19.79 -9.48
C THR A 135 17.87 -19.38 -8.09
N CYS A 136 17.20 -18.38 -7.48
CA CYS A 136 17.57 -17.75 -6.22
C CYS A 136 18.16 -18.75 -5.20
N PRO A 137 19.44 -18.58 -4.78
CA PRO A 137 20.09 -19.52 -3.88
C PRO A 137 19.47 -19.47 -2.47
N LYS A 138 19.63 -20.55 -1.70
CA LYS A 138 19.10 -20.58 -0.32
C LYS A 138 19.84 -19.59 0.57
N GLY A 139 19.10 -18.66 1.19
CA GLY A 139 19.65 -17.55 1.98
C GLY A 139 19.98 -16.29 1.16
N GLY A 140 19.65 -16.27 -0.13
CA GLY A 140 19.88 -15.14 -1.05
C GLY A 140 18.69 -14.17 -1.18
N GLU A 141 17.60 -14.38 -0.46
CA GLU A 141 16.35 -13.63 -0.62
C GLU A 141 16.53 -12.12 -0.42
N THR A 142 17.36 -11.72 0.55
CA THR A 142 17.68 -10.31 0.83
C THR A 142 18.49 -9.66 -0.30
N LEU A 143 19.36 -10.43 -0.96
CA LEU A 143 20.10 -9.99 -2.15
C LEU A 143 19.15 -9.77 -3.32
N ILE A 144 18.30 -10.76 -3.63
CA ILE A 144 17.30 -10.67 -4.70
C ILE A 144 16.35 -9.49 -4.44
N THR A 145 15.86 -9.35 -3.22
CA THR A 145 14.99 -8.23 -2.84
C THR A 145 15.66 -6.88 -3.13
N ARG A 146 16.94 -6.71 -2.76
CA ARG A 146 17.70 -5.47 -3.04
C ARG A 146 17.87 -5.24 -4.54
N ILE A 147 18.19 -6.28 -5.33
CA ILE A 147 18.31 -6.18 -6.80
C ILE A 147 17.00 -5.71 -7.41
N ILE A 148 15.87 -6.33 -7.07
CA ILE A 148 14.56 -5.95 -7.62
C ILE A 148 14.21 -4.50 -7.22
N HIS A 149 14.47 -4.09 -5.98
CA HIS A 149 14.28 -2.70 -5.56
C HIS A 149 15.09 -1.73 -6.43
N ILE A 150 16.39 -1.99 -6.62
CA ILE A 150 17.26 -1.13 -7.45
C ILE A 150 16.70 -1.01 -8.88
N LEU A 151 16.33 -2.14 -9.49
CA LEU A 151 15.81 -2.18 -10.87
C LEU A 151 14.48 -1.43 -11.04
N THR A 152 13.67 -1.33 -9.99
CA THR A 152 12.29 -0.80 -10.05
C THR A 152 12.11 0.53 -9.31
N GLU A 153 13.21 1.14 -8.86
CA GLU A 153 13.16 2.40 -8.12
C GLU A 153 12.81 3.57 -9.03
N LYS A 154 13.44 3.64 -10.20
CA LYS A 154 13.35 4.78 -11.14
C LYS A 154 12.57 4.47 -12.42
N ALA A 155 12.13 3.22 -12.59
CA ALA A 155 11.46 2.76 -13.80
C ALA A 155 10.42 1.68 -13.44
N PRO A 156 9.33 1.55 -14.23
CA PRO A 156 8.39 0.45 -14.07
C PRO A 156 9.08 -0.90 -14.34
N PRO A 157 8.66 -1.98 -13.66
CA PRO A 157 9.23 -3.31 -13.86
C PRO A 157 8.90 -3.85 -15.26
N SER A 158 9.85 -4.54 -15.90
CA SER A 158 9.59 -5.27 -17.15
C SER A 158 8.75 -6.52 -16.92
N GLU A 159 7.99 -6.95 -17.94
CA GLU A 159 7.12 -8.13 -17.85
C GLU A 159 7.90 -9.41 -17.50
N ALA A 160 9.11 -9.55 -18.05
CA ALA A 160 10.00 -10.66 -17.75
C ALA A 160 10.36 -10.70 -16.25
N LEU A 161 10.74 -9.54 -15.68
CA LEU A 161 11.04 -9.43 -14.25
C LEU A 161 9.83 -9.76 -13.38
N VAL A 162 8.66 -9.17 -13.69
CA VAL A 162 7.41 -9.43 -12.97
C VAL A 162 7.10 -10.93 -12.95
N SER A 163 7.23 -11.61 -14.10
CA SER A 163 6.93 -13.04 -14.21
C SER A 163 7.83 -13.88 -13.30
N ARG A 164 9.15 -13.64 -13.28
CA ARG A 164 10.10 -14.36 -12.43
C ARG A 164 9.92 -14.08 -10.95
N VAL A 165 9.67 -12.82 -10.59
CA VAL A 165 9.40 -12.42 -9.19
C VAL A 165 8.12 -13.09 -8.67
N ARG A 166 7.07 -13.12 -9.49
CA ARG A 166 5.80 -13.80 -9.18
C ARG A 166 6.00 -15.30 -8.97
N GLU A 167 6.73 -15.96 -9.86
CA GLU A 167 7.00 -17.39 -9.73
C GLU A 167 7.78 -17.70 -8.45
N LEU A 168 8.83 -16.91 -8.15
CA LEU A 168 9.63 -17.07 -6.94
C LEU A 168 8.80 -16.83 -5.67
N TYR A 169 7.91 -15.83 -5.66
CA TYR A 169 6.98 -15.59 -4.56
C TYR A 169 6.08 -16.81 -4.31
N ASN A 170 5.43 -17.31 -5.35
CA ASN A 170 4.52 -18.44 -5.22
C ASN A 170 5.21 -19.74 -4.80
N ARG A 171 6.46 -19.96 -5.22
CA ARG A 171 7.22 -21.19 -4.92
C ARG A 171 7.93 -21.18 -3.58
N ARG A 172 8.42 -20.03 -3.12
CA ARG A 172 9.45 -19.99 -2.07
C ARG A 172 9.33 -18.84 -1.06
N VAL A 173 8.90 -17.65 -1.47
CA VAL A 173 8.91 -16.46 -0.60
C VAL A 173 7.50 -16.17 -0.09
N SER A 174 7.28 -16.22 1.23
CA SER A 174 5.96 -15.95 1.82
C SER A 174 5.72 -14.47 2.16
N ASP A 175 6.78 -13.68 2.29
CA ASP A 175 6.70 -12.25 2.64
C ASP A 175 6.18 -11.42 1.46
N VAL A 176 4.99 -10.84 1.64
CA VAL A 176 4.34 -10.03 0.60
C VAL A 176 5.12 -8.77 0.22
N ARG A 177 6.03 -8.29 1.09
CA ARG A 177 6.89 -7.13 0.78
C ARG A 177 7.75 -7.36 -0.45
N PHE A 178 8.04 -8.61 -0.78
CA PHE A 178 8.77 -9.01 -1.98
C PHE A 178 8.07 -8.59 -3.28
N LEU A 179 6.75 -8.41 -3.27
CA LEU A 179 5.97 -7.98 -4.44
C LEU A 179 5.85 -6.46 -4.59
N ILE A 180 6.16 -5.68 -3.54
CA ILE A 180 6.03 -4.21 -3.57
C ILE A 180 6.85 -3.55 -4.69
N PRO A 181 8.11 -3.98 -4.95
CA PRO A 181 8.90 -3.50 -6.08
C PRO A 181 8.22 -3.63 -7.45
N VAL A 182 7.55 -4.76 -7.69
CA VAL A 182 6.97 -5.10 -9.00
C VAL A 182 5.46 -4.85 -9.09
N LEU A 183 4.89 -4.17 -8.08
CA LEU A 183 3.45 -4.07 -7.90
C LEU A 183 2.73 -3.43 -9.11
N THR A 184 3.37 -2.46 -9.76
CA THR A 184 2.82 -1.76 -10.94
C THR A 184 2.81 -2.62 -12.20
N GLY A 185 3.58 -3.71 -12.24
CA GLY A 185 3.58 -4.67 -13.35
C GLY A 185 2.62 -5.84 -13.17
N LEU A 186 2.01 -5.99 -11.99
CA LEU A 186 1.02 -7.04 -11.73
C LEU A 186 -0.35 -6.68 -12.32
N SER A 187 -1.16 -7.69 -12.66
CA SER A 187 -2.53 -7.45 -13.09
C SER A 187 -3.42 -6.96 -11.95
N LYS A 188 -4.52 -6.26 -12.28
CA LYS A 188 -5.56 -5.85 -11.32
C LYS A 188 -6.02 -6.98 -10.40
N LYS A 189 -6.22 -8.18 -10.95
CA LYS A 189 -6.68 -9.35 -10.20
C LYS A 189 -5.62 -9.82 -9.19
N GLU A 190 -4.36 -9.84 -9.58
CA GLU A 190 -3.25 -10.24 -8.71
C GLU A 190 -3.07 -9.25 -7.56
N VAL A 191 -3.11 -7.94 -7.86
CA VAL A 191 -3.01 -6.90 -6.82
C VAL A 191 -4.15 -7.01 -5.81
N ILE A 192 -5.40 -7.18 -6.27
CA ILE A 192 -6.55 -7.37 -5.37
C ILE A 192 -6.40 -8.63 -4.51
N ALA A 193 -5.85 -9.71 -5.06
CA ALA A 193 -5.63 -10.96 -4.32
C ALA A 193 -4.60 -10.81 -3.18
N VAL A 194 -3.55 -9.99 -3.37
CA VAL A 194 -2.51 -9.75 -2.35
C VAL A 194 -2.81 -8.57 -1.42
N LEU A 195 -3.76 -7.70 -1.78
CA LEU A 195 -4.14 -6.49 -1.02
C LEU A 195 -4.42 -6.77 0.47
N PRO A 196 -5.14 -7.84 0.87
CA PRO A 196 -5.37 -8.15 2.28
C PRO A 196 -4.08 -8.41 3.09
N LYS A 197 -3.02 -8.92 2.44
CA LYS A 197 -1.71 -9.12 3.06
C LYS A 197 -0.94 -7.80 3.13
N LEU A 198 -1.02 -6.98 2.09
CA LEU A 198 -0.34 -5.67 2.03
C LEU A 198 -0.84 -4.71 3.12
N ILE A 199 -2.16 -4.62 3.34
CA ILE A 199 -2.72 -3.68 4.33
C ILE A 199 -2.48 -4.09 5.79
N LYS A 200 -2.01 -5.32 6.04
CA LYS A 200 -1.59 -5.79 7.37
C LYS A 200 -0.16 -5.36 7.73
N LEU A 201 0.58 -4.79 6.78
CA LEU A 201 1.93 -4.29 7.02
C LEU A 201 1.90 -3.01 7.88
N ASN A 202 3.09 -2.50 8.22
CA ASN A 202 3.24 -1.24 8.94
C ASN A 202 2.58 -0.09 8.14
N PRO A 203 1.82 0.84 8.78
CA PRO A 203 1.17 1.95 8.10
C PRO A 203 2.05 2.76 7.14
N TYR A 204 3.35 2.95 7.44
CA TYR A 204 4.28 3.61 6.53
C TYR A 204 4.47 2.85 5.22
N VAL A 205 4.59 1.52 5.30
CA VAL A 205 4.71 0.63 4.13
C VAL A 205 3.39 0.57 3.37
N VAL A 206 2.25 0.56 4.07
CA VAL A 206 0.93 0.61 3.41
C VAL A 206 0.77 1.91 2.61
N LYS A 207 1.24 3.04 3.17
CA LYS A 207 1.22 4.32 2.46
C LYS A 207 2.11 4.31 1.22
N GLU A 208 3.30 3.72 1.30
CA GLU A 208 4.19 3.54 0.14
C GLU A 208 3.54 2.69 -0.95
N VAL A 209 2.93 1.57 -0.57
CA VAL A 209 2.14 0.70 -1.47
C VAL A 209 1.05 1.50 -2.18
N PHE A 210 0.30 2.32 -1.44
CA PHE A 210 -0.76 3.14 -2.03
C PHE A 210 -0.21 4.22 -2.96
N ASN A 211 0.87 4.91 -2.60
CA ASN A 211 1.51 5.89 -3.48
C ASN A 211 1.93 5.26 -4.82
N ARG A 212 2.43 4.02 -4.78
CA ARG A 212 2.80 3.26 -5.96
C ARG A 212 1.57 2.84 -6.78
N LEU A 213 0.48 2.43 -6.13
CA LEU A 213 -0.80 2.11 -6.79
C LEU A 213 -1.57 3.34 -7.28
N TRP A 214 -1.33 4.54 -6.77
CA TRP A 214 -1.93 5.76 -7.32
C TRP A 214 -1.18 6.30 -8.53
N GLY A 215 -0.02 5.71 -8.87
CA GLY A 215 0.85 6.22 -9.92
C GLY A 215 1.60 7.50 -9.54
N VAL A 216 1.70 7.82 -8.24
CA VAL A 216 2.41 9.02 -7.75
C VAL A 216 3.93 8.82 -7.76
N THR A 217 4.40 7.56 -7.76
CA THR A 217 5.83 7.25 -7.63
C THR A 217 6.58 7.18 -8.96
N LEU A 218 5.87 6.93 -10.06
CA LEU A 218 6.44 6.80 -11.40
C LEU A 218 5.59 7.64 -12.36
N ASP A 219 6.19 8.66 -12.98
CA ASP A 219 5.54 9.60 -13.91
C ASP A 219 4.97 8.94 -15.18
N THR A 220 5.07 7.61 -15.30
CA THR A 220 4.67 6.81 -16.46
C THR A 220 3.19 6.37 -16.43
N GLY A 221 2.44 6.66 -15.37
CA GLY A 221 0.97 6.49 -15.33
C GLY A 221 0.42 5.05 -15.40
N SER A 222 1.28 4.02 -15.46
CA SER A 222 0.85 2.62 -15.58
C SER A 222 0.61 1.98 -14.20
N SER A 223 -0.50 2.34 -13.54
CA SER A 223 -0.95 1.63 -12.35
C SER A 223 -2.03 0.59 -12.69
N PRO A 224 -2.00 -0.62 -12.11
CA PRO A 224 -3.03 -1.63 -12.30
C PRO A 224 -4.36 -1.32 -11.59
N LEU A 225 -4.37 -0.32 -10.70
CA LEU A 225 -5.57 0.11 -9.97
C LEU A 225 -5.72 1.62 -10.04
N THR A 226 -6.91 2.09 -10.37
CA THR A 226 -7.30 3.49 -10.13
C THR A 226 -7.55 3.73 -8.63
N PRO A 227 -7.56 4.99 -8.15
CA PRO A 227 -7.99 5.30 -6.78
C PRO A 227 -9.39 4.76 -6.46
N VAL A 228 -10.31 4.80 -7.45
CA VAL A 228 -11.64 4.21 -7.34
C VAL A 228 -11.53 2.71 -7.11
N ASP A 229 -10.79 2.00 -7.95
CA ASP A 229 -10.63 0.55 -7.85
C ASP A 229 -10.01 0.13 -6.52
N LEU A 230 -9.02 0.87 -6.02
CA LEU A 230 -8.36 0.57 -4.76
C LEU A 230 -9.34 0.69 -3.59
N LEU A 231 -10.05 1.82 -3.49
CA LEU A 231 -10.98 2.03 -2.39
C LEU A 231 -12.16 1.05 -2.46
N VAL A 232 -12.65 0.73 -3.66
CA VAL A 232 -13.66 -0.32 -3.85
C VAL A 232 -13.12 -1.68 -3.43
N ALA A 233 -11.92 -2.06 -3.88
CA ALA A 233 -11.29 -3.33 -3.53
C ALA A 233 -11.11 -3.48 -2.02
N LEU A 234 -10.73 -2.41 -1.30
CA LEU A 234 -10.62 -2.42 0.16
C LEU A 234 -11.96 -2.76 0.85
N HIS A 235 -13.08 -2.26 0.33
CA HIS A 235 -14.41 -2.53 0.88
C HIS A 235 -14.89 -3.96 0.59
N LEU A 236 -14.40 -4.57 -0.48
CA LEU A 236 -14.74 -5.92 -0.92
C LEU A 236 -13.84 -7.01 -0.31
N ILE A 237 -12.93 -6.66 0.60
CA ILE A 237 -12.11 -7.64 1.30
C ILE A 237 -13.00 -8.46 2.25
N ASP A 238 -12.97 -9.78 2.07
CA ASP A 238 -13.65 -10.72 2.96
C ASP A 238 -13.16 -10.58 4.40
N ASN A 239 -14.10 -10.57 5.36
CA ASN A 239 -13.80 -10.47 6.80
C ASN A 239 -12.93 -11.64 7.32
N GLU A 240 -12.91 -12.77 6.62
CA GLU A 240 -12.03 -13.92 6.95
C GLU A 240 -10.57 -13.64 6.58
N LYS A 241 -10.33 -12.90 5.50
CA LYS A 241 -8.98 -12.59 5.00
C LYS A 241 -8.34 -11.44 5.76
N CYS A 242 -9.14 -10.45 6.16
CA CYS A 242 -8.66 -9.28 6.89
C CYS A 242 -9.71 -8.78 7.88
N ASP A 243 -9.28 -8.40 9.08
CA ASP A 243 -10.20 -7.85 10.07
C ASP A 243 -10.66 -6.44 9.68
N VAL A 244 -11.89 -6.12 10.08
CA VAL A 244 -12.54 -4.85 9.74
C VAL A 244 -11.74 -3.63 10.25
N LYS A 245 -10.99 -3.75 11.36
CA LYS A 245 -10.21 -2.61 11.90
C LYS A 245 -9.03 -2.28 10.99
N THR A 246 -8.36 -3.29 10.44
CA THR A 246 -7.28 -3.11 9.47
C THR A 246 -7.81 -2.45 8.19
N VAL A 247 -8.96 -2.88 7.68
CA VAL A 247 -9.61 -2.23 6.52
C VAL A 247 -10.02 -0.79 6.83
N ILE A 248 -10.53 -0.51 8.04
CA ILE A 248 -10.84 0.87 8.47
C ILE A 248 -9.59 1.75 8.47
N LYS A 249 -8.43 1.24 8.91
CA LYS A 249 -7.17 2.00 8.89
C LYS A 249 -6.73 2.27 7.44
N ALA A 250 -6.79 1.26 6.58
CA ALA A 250 -6.41 1.37 5.17
C ALA A 250 -7.30 2.37 4.41
N THR A 251 -8.62 2.28 4.56
CA THR A 251 -9.56 3.27 4.00
C THR A 251 -9.32 4.66 4.59
N GLY A 252 -8.95 4.77 5.87
CA GLY A 252 -8.54 6.02 6.50
C GLY A 252 -7.33 6.69 5.84
N LEU A 253 -6.32 5.91 5.42
CA LEU A 253 -5.18 6.43 4.65
C LEU A 253 -5.62 7.00 3.28
N CYS A 254 -6.61 6.37 2.65
CA CYS A 254 -7.18 6.90 1.39
C CYS A 254 -7.86 8.26 1.64
N PHE A 255 -8.73 8.35 2.64
CA PHE A 255 -9.41 9.62 2.99
C PHE A 255 -8.47 10.74 3.46
N ALA A 256 -7.26 10.42 3.91
CA ALA A 256 -6.24 11.41 4.25
C ALA A 256 -5.70 12.13 3.01
N GLU A 257 -5.67 11.48 1.85
CA GLU A 257 -5.12 12.00 0.60
C GLU A 257 -6.19 12.72 -0.23
N ARG A 258 -6.59 13.92 0.24
CA ARG A 258 -7.70 14.71 -0.33
C ARG A 258 -7.51 15.16 -1.78
N ASN A 259 -6.26 15.22 -2.25
CA ASN A 259 -5.94 15.55 -3.64
C ASN A 259 -6.25 14.39 -4.59
N ILE A 260 -6.25 13.16 -4.07
CA ILE A 260 -6.52 11.93 -4.84
C ILE A 260 -8.01 11.55 -4.69
N TYR A 261 -8.52 11.53 -3.46
CA TYR A 261 -9.92 11.18 -3.17
C TYR A 261 -10.81 12.41 -3.06
N THR A 262 -11.01 13.06 -4.22
CA THR A 262 -11.93 14.20 -4.35
C THR A 262 -13.38 13.77 -4.23
N GLY A 263 -14.30 14.74 -4.11
CA GLY A 263 -15.73 14.46 -4.07
C GLY A 263 -16.24 13.66 -5.30
N GLU A 264 -15.67 13.90 -6.48
CA GLU A 264 -16.02 13.18 -7.71
C GLU A 264 -15.57 11.72 -7.65
N VAL A 265 -14.31 11.47 -7.25
CA VAL A 265 -13.77 10.12 -7.08
C VAL A 265 -14.59 9.33 -6.05
N LEU A 266 -14.92 9.95 -4.92
CA LEU A 266 -15.73 9.33 -3.87
C LEU A 266 -17.17 9.07 -4.33
N ALA A 267 -17.76 9.94 -5.14
CA ALA A 267 -19.09 9.69 -5.72
C ALA A 267 -19.10 8.44 -6.59
N VAL A 268 -18.07 8.26 -7.45
CA VAL A 268 -17.92 7.06 -8.28
C VAL A 268 -17.71 5.81 -7.41
N VAL A 269 -16.87 5.88 -6.37
CA VAL A 269 -16.67 4.77 -5.41
C VAL A 269 -18.00 4.37 -4.77
N LEU A 270 -18.75 5.34 -4.23
CA LEU A 270 -20.02 5.08 -3.56
C LEU A 270 -21.07 4.48 -4.52
N GLN A 271 -21.09 4.93 -5.77
CA GLN A 271 -21.97 4.34 -6.79
C GLN A 271 -21.60 2.87 -7.04
N GLN A 272 -20.33 2.56 -7.29
CA GLN A 272 -19.87 1.18 -7.54
C GLN A 272 -20.09 0.25 -6.35
N LEU A 273 -19.92 0.74 -5.12
CA LEU A 273 -20.19 -0.05 -3.91
C LEU A 273 -21.69 -0.31 -3.71
N MET A 274 -22.54 0.64 -4.07
CA MET A 274 -24.00 0.49 -3.97
C MET A 274 -24.54 -0.53 -4.99
N GLU A 275 -23.89 -0.65 -6.15
CA GLU A 275 -24.24 -1.60 -7.21
C GLU A 275 -23.83 -3.05 -6.89
N GLN A 276 -23.05 -3.27 -5.83
CA GLN A 276 -22.68 -4.62 -5.40
C GLN A 276 -23.90 -5.46 -5.01
N PRO A 277 -23.88 -6.78 -5.30
CA PRO A 277 -24.98 -7.68 -4.97
C PRO A 277 -25.21 -7.79 -3.46
N GLN A 278 -24.12 -7.80 -2.68
CA GLN A 278 -24.15 -7.64 -1.23
C GLN A 278 -23.50 -6.32 -0.85
N LEU A 279 -24.19 -5.51 -0.05
CA LEU A 279 -23.66 -4.22 0.38
C LEU A 279 -22.46 -4.43 1.32
N PRO A 280 -21.30 -3.79 1.07
CA PRO A 280 -20.15 -3.91 1.94
C PRO A 280 -20.42 -3.38 3.35
N THR A 281 -19.86 -4.05 4.37
CA THR A 281 -20.11 -3.69 5.79
C THR A 281 -19.69 -2.26 6.12
N LEU A 282 -18.63 -1.75 5.47
CA LEU A 282 -18.10 -0.40 5.69
C LEU A 282 -18.73 0.68 4.81
N PHE A 283 -19.71 0.32 3.96
CA PHE A 283 -20.33 1.25 3.02
C PHE A 283 -20.82 2.54 3.67
N MET A 284 -21.65 2.42 4.73
CA MET A 284 -22.19 3.60 5.41
C MET A 284 -21.14 4.44 6.11
N ARG A 285 -20.05 3.83 6.58
CA ARG A 285 -18.92 4.58 7.14
C ARG A 285 -18.33 5.51 6.07
N THR A 286 -18.13 5.00 4.87
CA THR A 286 -17.60 5.75 3.72
C THR A 286 -18.58 6.82 3.24
N VAL A 287 -19.89 6.55 3.24
CA VAL A 287 -20.92 7.58 2.97
C VAL A 287 -20.84 8.72 3.98
N ILE A 288 -20.82 8.42 5.28
CA ILE A 288 -20.74 9.42 6.35
C ILE A 288 -19.45 10.23 6.27
N GLN A 289 -18.31 9.56 6.05
CA GLN A 289 -17.00 10.23 5.89
C GLN A 289 -16.97 11.13 4.66
N THR A 290 -17.53 10.67 3.53
CA THR A 290 -17.64 11.47 2.30
C THR A 290 -18.48 12.72 2.53
N LEU A 291 -19.65 12.59 3.17
CA LEU A 291 -20.50 13.73 3.51
C LEU A 291 -19.81 14.70 4.47
N ALA A 292 -19.04 14.18 5.44
CA ALA A 292 -18.32 15.01 6.39
C ALA A 292 -17.20 15.84 5.73
N HIS A 293 -16.52 15.30 4.72
CA HIS A 293 -15.47 16.01 4.00
C HIS A 293 -15.99 16.87 2.84
N TYR A 294 -17.09 16.45 2.21
CA TYR A 294 -17.66 17.11 1.03
C TYR A 294 -19.18 17.35 1.23
N PRO A 295 -19.58 18.34 2.05
CA PRO A 295 -21.00 18.62 2.31
C PRO A 295 -21.82 18.93 1.06
N LYS A 296 -21.18 19.43 -0.01
CA LYS A 296 -21.83 19.67 -1.31
C LYS A 296 -22.43 18.42 -1.95
N LEU A 297 -21.98 17.23 -1.56
CA LEU A 297 -22.52 15.95 -2.04
C LEU A 297 -23.79 15.51 -1.29
N LEU A 298 -24.37 16.35 -0.42
CA LEU A 298 -25.56 16.00 0.35
C LEU A 298 -26.71 15.50 -0.52
N GLY A 299 -27.04 16.18 -1.62
CA GLY A 299 -28.09 15.73 -2.54
C GLY A 299 -27.82 14.35 -3.15
N PHE A 300 -26.55 14.07 -3.50
CA PHE A 300 -26.13 12.74 -3.95
C PHE A 300 -26.26 11.68 -2.85
N VAL A 301 -25.87 12.01 -1.62
CA VAL A 301 -26.01 11.12 -0.45
C VAL A 301 -27.48 10.82 -0.16
N MET A 302 -28.38 11.80 -0.27
CA MET A 302 -29.82 11.57 -0.11
C MET A 302 -30.38 10.59 -1.14
N ASN A 303 -29.89 10.65 -2.39
CA ASN A 303 -30.25 9.67 -3.42
C ASN A 303 -29.73 8.26 -3.08
N ILE A 304 -28.52 8.15 -2.52
CA ILE A 304 -28.01 6.87 -2.00
C ILE A 304 -28.93 6.36 -0.89
N LEU A 305 -29.23 7.17 0.12
CA LEU A 305 -30.08 6.75 1.24
C LEU A 305 -31.46 6.27 0.76
N THR A 306 -32.07 6.98 -0.19
CA THR A 306 -33.34 6.56 -0.81
C THR A 306 -33.23 5.17 -1.45
N ARG A 307 -32.14 4.91 -2.20
CA ARG A 307 -31.90 3.60 -2.81
C ARG A 307 -31.62 2.50 -1.77
N LEU A 308 -31.02 2.83 -0.63
CA LEU A 308 -30.79 1.88 0.45
C LEU A 308 -32.10 1.38 1.08
N ILE A 309 -33.14 2.23 1.14
CA ILE A 309 -34.48 1.81 1.59
C ILE A 309 -35.01 0.70 0.67
N ALA A 310 -34.91 0.87 -0.65
CA ALA A 310 -35.33 -0.16 -1.61
C ALA A 310 -34.53 -1.46 -1.45
N LYS A 311 -33.26 -1.40 -1.01
CA LYS A 311 -32.42 -2.56 -0.69
C LYS A 311 -32.66 -3.16 0.70
N GLN A 312 -33.62 -2.63 1.47
CA GLN A 312 -33.98 -3.13 2.80
C GLN A 312 -32.77 -3.23 3.76
N VAL A 313 -31.96 -2.17 3.83
CA VAL A 313 -30.71 -2.14 4.62
C VAL A 313 -30.87 -2.48 6.10
N TRP A 314 -32.07 -2.35 6.66
CA TRP A 314 -32.41 -2.78 8.02
C TRP A 314 -32.15 -4.27 8.28
N LYS A 315 -32.08 -5.11 7.25
CA LYS A 315 -31.67 -6.52 7.40
C LYS A 315 -30.21 -6.68 7.80
N GLN A 316 -29.37 -5.67 7.57
CA GLN A 316 -27.96 -5.65 7.93
C GLN A 316 -27.71 -4.63 9.04
N ARG A 317 -27.66 -5.09 10.30
CA ARG A 317 -27.56 -4.24 11.50
C ARG A 317 -26.51 -3.12 11.40
N LYS A 318 -25.28 -3.44 10.99
CA LYS A 318 -24.19 -2.43 10.90
C LYS A 318 -24.44 -1.35 9.85
N VAL A 319 -25.03 -1.73 8.73
CA VAL A 319 -25.39 -0.78 7.67
C VAL A 319 -26.56 0.07 8.14
N TRP A 320 -27.55 -0.53 8.80
CA TRP A 320 -28.71 0.17 9.35
C TRP A 320 -28.33 1.22 10.41
N GLU A 321 -27.48 0.85 11.37
CA GLU A 321 -26.93 1.80 12.34
C GLU A 321 -26.19 2.96 11.65
N GLY A 322 -25.50 2.69 10.55
CA GLY A 322 -24.87 3.70 9.71
C GLY A 322 -25.87 4.59 8.97
N PHE A 323 -26.98 4.02 8.47
CA PHE A 323 -28.07 4.76 7.83
C PHE A 323 -28.64 5.82 8.76
N ILE A 324 -29.00 5.42 9.99
CA ILE A 324 -29.55 6.33 11.01
C ILE A 324 -28.57 7.46 11.33
N LYS A 325 -27.29 7.14 11.57
CA LYS A 325 -26.25 8.14 11.83
C LYS A 325 -26.03 9.11 10.66
N CYS A 326 -26.17 8.63 9.43
CA CYS A 326 -26.08 9.48 8.25
C CYS A 326 -27.27 10.46 8.18
N CYS A 327 -28.47 10.00 8.50
CA CYS A 327 -29.67 10.86 8.59
C CYS A 327 -29.50 11.95 9.67
N GLN A 328 -29.06 11.59 10.88
CA GLN A 328 -28.78 12.57 11.95
C GLN A 328 -27.79 13.65 11.49
N ARG A 329 -26.72 13.24 10.80
CA ARG A 329 -25.73 14.17 10.27
C ARG A 329 -26.29 15.05 9.16
N ALA A 330 -27.11 14.51 8.27
CA ALA A 330 -27.74 15.26 7.19
C ALA A 330 -28.71 16.34 7.72
N VAL A 331 -29.46 16.06 8.79
CA VAL A 331 -30.39 17.02 9.41
C VAL A 331 -29.68 18.29 9.88
N SER A 332 -28.51 18.15 10.52
CA SER A 332 -27.72 19.31 10.98
C SER A 332 -27.20 20.24 9.88
N SER A 333 -27.32 19.86 8.60
CA SER A 333 -26.75 20.60 7.46
C SER A 333 -27.77 21.43 6.66
N SER A 334 -28.78 22.03 7.33
CA SER A 334 -29.81 22.92 6.74
C SER A 334 -30.82 22.30 5.75
N THR A 335 -30.97 20.97 5.74
CA THR A 335 -31.94 20.25 4.90
C THR A 335 -32.78 19.24 5.70
N GLY A 336 -33.29 19.63 6.88
CA GLY A 336 -34.13 18.76 7.72
C GLY A 336 -35.32 18.15 6.98
N GLY A 337 -35.96 18.94 6.09
CA GLY A 337 -37.11 18.48 5.30
C GLY A 337 -36.82 17.33 4.33
N ALA A 338 -35.63 17.28 3.71
CA ALA A 338 -35.29 16.19 2.80
C ALA A 338 -35.08 14.86 3.54
N VAL A 339 -34.50 14.91 4.75
CA VAL A 339 -34.35 13.74 5.61
C VAL A 339 -35.71 13.30 6.15
N ALA A 340 -36.56 14.25 6.57
CA ALA A 340 -37.91 13.95 7.01
C ALA A 340 -38.74 13.25 5.92
N GLN A 341 -38.68 13.74 4.67
CA GLN A 341 -39.33 13.09 3.52
C GLN A 341 -38.78 11.69 3.23
N LEU A 342 -37.47 11.47 3.43
CA LEU A 342 -36.86 10.14 3.32
C LEU A 342 -37.37 9.19 4.41
N LEU A 343 -37.49 9.66 5.65
CA LEU A 343 -37.97 8.85 6.78
C LEU A 343 -39.41 8.37 6.58
N LEU A 344 -40.27 9.20 5.98
CA LEU A 344 -41.65 8.83 5.65
C LEU A 344 -41.76 7.66 4.64
N GLN A 345 -40.68 7.33 3.92
CA GLN A 345 -40.65 6.18 3.00
C GLN A 345 -40.30 4.86 3.70
N LEU A 346 -39.90 4.89 4.98
CA LEU A 346 -39.59 3.68 5.73
C LEU A 346 -40.88 2.94 6.12
N PRO A 347 -40.85 1.60 6.20
CA PRO A 347 -41.97 0.87 6.78
C PRO A 347 -42.14 1.18 8.28
N PRO A 348 -43.35 1.05 8.85
CA PRO A 348 -43.66 1.42 10.23
C PRO A 348 -42.69 0.84 11.30
N PRO A 349 -42.30 -0.46 11.28
CA PRO A 349 -41.41 -0.99 12.30
C PRO A 349 -39.99 -0.42 12.21
N GLN A 350 -39.51 -0.09 11.01
CA GLN A 350 -38.19 0.54 10.84
C GLN A 350 -38.22 1.99 11.30
N LEU A 351 -39.30 2.72 11.01
CA LEU A 351 -39.46 4.10 11.46
C LEU A 351 -39.48 4.18 13.00
N ALA A 352 -40.20 3.27 13.67
CA ALA A 352 -40.21 3.17 15.13
C ALA A 352 -38.80 2.96 15.71
N ASP A 353 -38.00 2.09 15.07
CA ASP A 353 -36.61 1.81 15.45
C ASP A 353 -35.68 3.00 15.25
N VAL A 354 -35.86 3.77 14.16
CA VAL A 354 -35.15 5.04 13.96
C VAL A 354 -35.39 5.96 15.15
N PHE A 355 -36.64 6.16 15.56
CA PHE A 355 -36.96 7.02 16.70
C PHE A 355 -36.45 6.46 18.03
N THR A 356 -36.17 5.16 18.15
CA THR A 356 -35.62 4.57 19.39
C THR A 356 -34.14 4.86 19.46
N THR A 357 -33.47 4.76 18.32
CA THR A 357 -32.02 4.94 18.21
C THR A 357 -31.62 6.41 18.15
N ALA A 358 -32.45 7.25 17.54
CA ALA A 358 -32.20 8.67 17.26
C ALA A 358 -33.48 9.50 17.50
N PRO A 359 -33.80 9.85 18.76
CA PRO A 359 -35.00 10.63 19.10
C PRO A 359 -35.00 12.04 18.48
N ASP A 360 -33.83 12.60 18.22
CA ASP A 360 -33.65 13.89 17.54
C ASP A 360 -34.28 13.93 16.14
N LEU A 361 -34.26 12.79 15.42
CA LEU A 361 -34.90 12.67 14.11
C LEU A 361 -36.42 12.69 14.19
N HIS A 362 -37.00 12.24 15.31
CA HIS A 362 -38.45 12.30 15.55
C HIS A 362 -38.90 13.74 15.70
N SER A 363 -38.21 14.53 16.54
CA SER A 363 -38.51 15.95 16.72
C SER A 363 -38.40 16.75 15.42
N GLU A 364 -37.41 16.44 14.59
CA GLU A 364 -37.26 17.12 13.29
C GLU A 364 -38.36 16.73 12.29
N LEU A 365 -38.78 15.45 12.30
CA LEU A 365 -39.90 15.00 11.48
C LEU A 365 -41.21 15.69 11.89
N LEU A 366 -41.48 15.84 13.19
CA LEU A 366 -42.66 16.54 13.67
C LEU A 366 -42.69 18.01 13.21
N LYS A 367 -41.58 18.75 13.38
CA LYS A 367 -41.46 20.12 12.87
C LYS A 367 -41.73 20.21 11.37
N TYR A 368 -41.28 19.22 10.61
CA TYR A 368 -41.52 19.16 9.19
C TYR A 368 -43.00 18.91 8.86
N LEU A 369 -43.68 18.02 9.59
CA LEU A 369 -45.12 17.77 9.44
C LEU A 369 -45.97 18.99 9.82
N ASP A 370 -45.50 19.85 10.72
CA ASP A 370 -46.14 21.13 11.06
C ASP A 370 -46.13 22.13 9.90
N THR A 371 -45.26 21.93 8.90
CA THR A 371 -45.27 22.73 7.66
C THR A 371 -46.27 22.22 6.61
N PHE A 372 -46.89 21.05 6.82
CA PHE A 372 -47.76 20.42 5.82
C PHE A 372 -49.17 21.02 5.85
N THR A 373 -49.76 21.16 4.66
CA THR A 373 -51.20 21.42 4.52
C THR A 373 -52.04 20.18 4.86
N GLU A 374 -53.32 20.36 5.19
CA GLU A 374 -54.23 19.24 5.53
C GLU A 374 -54.26 18.14 4.45
N THR A 375 -54.23 18.55 3.17
CA THR A 375 -54.18 17.61 2.04
C THR A 375 -52.88 16.79 1.99
N GLN A 376 -51.75 17.37 2.37
CA GLN A 376 -50.47 16.67 2.42
C GLN A 376 -50.37 15.74 3.63
N ARG A 377 -50.95 16.11 4.78
CA ARG A 377 -51.06 15.23 5.94
C ARG A 377 -51.94 14.01 5.64
N ALA A 378 -53.05 14.21 4.94
CA ALA A 378 -53.95 13.13 4.54
C ALA A 378 -53.33 12.12 3.54
N ALA A 379 -52.26 12.50 2.84
CA ALA A 379 -51.54 11.62 1.91
C ALA A 379 -50.56 10.65 2.61
N ILE A 380 -50.30 10.85 3.90
CA ILE A 380 -49.40 9.98 4.68
C ILE A 380 -50.18 8.73 5.14
N PRO A 381 -49.65 7.51 4.96
CA PRO A 381 -50.30 6.30 5.43
C PRO A 381 -50.60 6.35 6.94
N THR A 382 -51.80 5.96 7.34
CA THR A 382 -52.27 6.01 8.75
C THR A 382 -51.35 5.22 9.68
N SER A 383 -50.83 4.06 9.24
CA SER A 383 -49.87 3.24 10.00
C SER A 383 -48.53 3.94 10.28
N ILE A 384 -48.15 4.94 9.47
CA ILE A 384 -46.95 5.75 9.67
C ILE A 384 -47.25 6.89 10.65
N LEU A 385 -48.41 7.55 10.51
CA LEU A 385 -48.87 8.57 11.44
C LEU A 385 -49.01 8.02 12.86
N GLU A 386 -49.59 6.84 13.03
CA GLU A 386 -49.69 6.16 14.32
C GLU A 386 -48.31 6.00 14.97
N VAL A 387 -47.28 5.55 14.25
CA VAL A 387 -45.92 5.38 14.80
C VAL A 387 -45.29 6.72 15.20
N ILE A 388 -45.58 7.79 14.46
CA ILE A 388 -45.08 9.13 14.75
C ILE A 388 -45.77 9.71 16.00
N GLU A 389 -47.08 9.51 16.14
CA GLU A 389 -47.89 10.02 17.25
C GLU A 389 -47.69 9.22 18.54
N THR A 390 -47.65 7.88 18.46
CA THR A 390 -47.48 6.98 19.62
C THR A 390 -46.19 7.26 20.41
N LYS A 391 -45.15 7.77 19.74
CA LYS A 391 -43.90 8.18 20.41
C LYS A 391 -43.89 9.63 20.86
N GLY A 392 -44.70 10.50 20.25
CA GLY A 392 -44.91 11.87 20.72
C GLY A 392 -45.49 11.88 22.14
N GLU A 393 -46.46 11.02 22.42
CA GLU A 393 -47.10 10.89 23.73
C GLU A 393 -46.12 10.42 24.83
N SER A 394 -45.14 9.57 24.49
CA SER A 394 -44.14 9.10 25.44
C SER A 394 -43.09 10.16 25.80
N ILE A 395 -42.86 11.16 24.94
CA ILE A 395 -41.89 12.24 25.20
C ILE A 395 -42.56 13.36 26.01
N THR A 396 -43.83 13.67 25.73
CA THR A 396 -44.60 14.66 26.51
C THR A 396 -44.87 14.19 27.94
N ALA A 397 -45.05 12.88 28.17
CA ALA A 397 -45.25 12.34 29.52
C ALA A 397 -44.00 12.42 30.42
N SER A 398 -42.79 12.51 29.86
CA SER A 398 -41.55 12.62 30.64
C SER A 398 -41.16 14.04 31.07
N ASP A 399 -41.73 15.08 30.45
CA ASP A 399 -41.44 16.48 30.79
C ASP A 399 -42.45 17.08 31.81
N GLU A 400 -43.60 16.45 32.05
CA GLU A 400 -44.61 16.97 32.99
C GLU A 400 -44.38 16.61 34.47
N THR A 401 -43.40 15.76 34.80
CA THR A 401 -43.09 15.41 36.21
C THR A 401 -41.88 16.16 36.76
N SER A 402 -41.91 17.49 36.76
CA SER A 402 -41.02 18.28 37.64
C SER A 402 -41.54 19.70 37.90
N ILE A 403 -42.65 19.81 38.63
CA ILE A 403 -42.97 21.02 39.40
C ILE A 403 -43.40 20.58 40.81
N PRO A 404 -42.57 20.73 41.85
CA PRO A 404 -43.04 20.67 43.22
C PRO A 404 -43.60 22.04 43.59
N THR A 405 -44.92 22.13 43.68
CA THR A 405 -45.60 23.24 44.36
C THR A 405 -45.31 23.19 45.86
N GLU A 406 -44.73 24.29 46.36
CA GLU A 406 -44.56 24.60 47.78
C GLU A 406 -45.88 24.47 48.57
N LYS A 407 -45.77 23.91 49.77
CA LYS A 407 -46.38 24.46 50.99
C LYS A 407 -45.63 23.99 52.23
#